data_AF-A0A0F9QGP0-F1
#
_entry.id   AF-A0A0F9QGP0-F1
#
_cell.length_a   1.000
_cell.length_b   1.000
_cell.length_c   1.000
_cell.angle_alpha   90.00
_cell.angle_beta   90.00
_cell.angle_gamma   90.00
#
_symmetry.space_group_name_H-M   'P 1'
#
loop_
_entity.id
_entity.type
_entity.pdbx_description
1 polymer ?
#
loop_
_entity_poly.entity_id
_entity_poly.type
_entity_poly.pdbx_seq_one_letter_code
_entity_poly.pdbx_strand_id
1 'polypeptide(L)'
;MIKIVEGYENSEKICKMVEDVVVELGIKQKLEHIVIKHPPSGFPIDMNYLISDNKSLDLEIVDSMVNLEGRVRHELMHVADQLDEKFKFKESNIPTEGTGDYRRYKYLWNVYIDSRLERSGKPAYDTQEDREEEMKECYPELSMELRKECFDFLWGREPLNHEQITEISRNLFSASKEIESLAHSRGEKQIKFETLEELINYGRE
;
A
#
# COMPACT_ATOMS: atom_id res chain seq x y z
N MET A 1 7.75 19.11 13.58
CA MET A 1 7.74 18.69 15.01
C MET A 1 7.04 17.34 15.10
N ILE A 2 7.69 16.32 15.67
CA ILE A 2 7.08 14.99 15.87
C ILE A 2 6.48 14.95 17.28
N LYS A 3 5.21 14.56 17.39
CA LYS A 3 4.51 14.38 18.65
C LYS A 3 3.82 13.03 18.63
N ILE A 4 3.90 12.28 19.72
CA ILE A 4 3.11 11.07 19.94
C ILE A 4 2.04 11.35 20.99
N VAL A 5 0.84 10.82 20.78
CA VAL A 5 -0.25 10.91 21.77
C VAL A 5 0.07 10.05 23.00
N GLU A 6 -0.61 10.33 24.11
CA GLU A 6 -0.47 9.52 25.32
C GLU A 6 -0.97 8.08 25.11
N GLY A 7 -0.53 7.16 25.97
CA GLY A 7 -0.94 5.76 25.94
C GLY A 7 -0.08 4.84 25.08
N TYR A 8 1.10 5.29 24.66
CA TYR A 8 2.13 4.45 24.03
C TYR A 8 3.19 4.02 25.05
N GLU A 9 3.33 2.71 25.26
CA GLU A 9 4.37 2.10 26.07
C GLU A 9 5.76 2.26 25.43
N ASN A 10 5.85 2.20 24.09
CA ASN A 10 7.12 2.27 23.37
C ASN A 10 7.40 3.62 22.70
N SER A 11 6.80 4.70 23.23
CA SER A 11 6.77 6.02 22.61
C SER A 11 8.14 6.57 22.16
N GLU A 12 9.18 6.46 22.99
CA GLU A 12 10.52 6.94 22.65
C GLU A 12 11.11 6.23 21.42
N LYS A 13 10.96 4.90 21.35
CA LYS A 13 11.48 4.08 20.25
C LYS A 13 10.73 4.34 18.96
N ILE A 14 9.40 4.47 19.03
CA ILE A 14 8.55 4.78 17.88
C ILE A 14 8.89 6.16 17.34
N CYS A 15 8.93 7.19 18.20
CA CYS A 15 9.32 8.55 17.78
C CYS A 15 10.69 8.58 17.12
N LYS A 16 11.69 7.89 17.69
CA LYS A 16 13.04 7.81 17.13
C LYS A 16 13.03 7.15 15.75
N MET A 17 12.33 6.02 15.61
CA MET A 17 12.23 5.31 14.33
C MET A 17 11.59 6.18 13.25
N VAL A 18 10.48 6.86 13.58
CA VAL A 18 9.81 7.79 12.67
C VAL A 18 10.74 8.94 12.29
N GLU A 19 11.46 9.53 13.26
CA GLU A 19 12.41 10.60 12.95
C GLU A 19 13.51 10.14 12.01
N ASP A 20 14.13 9.00 12.28
CA ASP A 20 15.24 8.46 11.49
C ASP A 20 14.79 8.18 10.05
N VAL A 21 13.60 7.56 9.86
CA VAL A 21 13.07 7.24 8.52
C VAL A 21 12.61 8.48 7.76
N VAL A 22 11.97 9.46 8.42
CA VAL A 22 11.56 10.74 7.80
C VAL A 22 12.78 11.53 7.28
N VAL A 23 13.91 11.47 8.00
CA VAL A 23 15.19 12.03 7.56
C VAL A 23 15.74 11.24 6.38
N GLU A 24 15.78 9.91 6.48
CA GLU A 24 16.32 9.03 5.43
C GLU A 24 15.58 9.20 4.09
N LEU A 25 14.25 9.28 4.12
CA LEU A 25 13.41 9.48 2.93
C LEU A 25 13.47 10.92 2.38
N GLY A 26 14.14 11.85 3.08
CA GLY A 26 14.24 13.24 2.65
C GLY A 26 12.90 13.97 2.61
N ILE A 27 11.96 13.59 3.48
CA ILE A 27 10.63 14.22 3.59
C ILE A 27 10.49 15.11 4.83
N LYS A 28 11.48 15.12 5.73
CA LYS A 28 11.48 15.96 6.95
C LYS A 28 11.21 17.42 6.69
N GLN A 29 11.80 17.98 5.64
CA GLN A 29 11.69 19.39 5.27
C GLN A 29 10.37 19.74 4.57
N LYS A 30 9.61 18.72 4.13
CA LYS A 30 8.29 18.89 3.51
C LYS A 30 7.16 18.83 4.55
N LEU A 31 7.42 18.22 5.71
CA LEU A 31 6.45 18.05 6.79
C LEU A 31 6.70 19.04 7.94
N GLU A 32 5.68 19.83 8.28
CA GLU A 32 5.71 20.78 9.40
C GLU A 32 5.36 20.06 10.73
N HIS A 33 4.37 19.16 10.69
CA HIS A 33 3.85 18.46 11.87
C HIS A 33 3.65 16.97 11.58
N ILE A 34 4.12 16.10 12.49
CA ILE A 34 3.83 14.67 12.48
C ILE A 34 3.22 14.32 13.83
N VAL A 35 1.99 13.81 13.82
CA VAL A 35 1.30 13.34 15.02
C VAL A 35 1.13 11.83 14.93
N ILE A 36 1.78 11.11 15.84
CA ILE A 36 1.70 9.65 15.94
C ILE A 36 0.52 9.31 16.85
N LYS A 37 -0.42 8.51 16.34
CA LYS A 37 -1.69 8.14 17.01
C LYS A 37 -1.91 6.64 16.96
N HIS A 38 -2.62 6.09 17.93
CA HIS A 38 -3.04 4.67 17.83
C HIS A 38 -4.01 4.52 16.66
N PRO A 39 -3.98 3.39 15.93
CA PRO A 39 -5.00 3.06 14.94
C PRO A 39 -6.40 3.01 15.57
N PRO A 40 -7.46 3.21 14.77
CA PRO A 40 -8.84 3.13 15.24
C PRO A 40 -9.13 1.81 15.97
N SER A 41 -9.84 1.89 17.10
CA SER A 41 -10.23 0.72 17.88
C SER A 41 -11.03 -0.27 17.03
N GLY A 42 -10.54 -1.50 16.89
CA GLY A 42 -11.14 -2.54 16.05
C GLY A 42 -10.41 -2.79 14.72
N PHE A 43 -9.49 -1.90 14.32
CA PHE A 43 -8.66 -2.02 13.12
C PHE A 43 -7.20 -1.74 13.49
N PRO A 44 -6.51 -2.68 14.18
CA PRO A 44 -5.14 -2.51 14.65
C PRO A 44 -4.14 -2.71 13.50
N ILE A 45 -4.32 -1.98 12.41
CA ILE A 45 -3.47 -2.01 11.22
C ILE A 45 -2.95 -0.59 11.04
N ASP A 46 -1.68 -0.47 10.70
CA ASP A 46 -1.08 0.83 10.45
C ASP A 46 -1.72 1.47 9.21
N MET A 47 -2.01 2.77 9.29
CA MET A 47 -2.62 3.53 8.20
C MET A 47 -2.11 4.96 8.24
N ASN A 48 -1.84 5.54 7.07
CA ASN A 48 -1.49 6.96 6.99
C ASN A 48 -2.38 7.73 6.07
N TYR A 49 -2.67 8.93 6.55
CA TYR A 49 -3.35 9.96 5.80
C TYR A 49 -2.50 11.22 5.92
N LEU A 50 -1.94 11.67 4.79
CA LEU A 50 -1.56 13.07 4.69
C LEU A 50 -2.82 13.91 4.90
N ILE A 51 -2.72 14.89 5.80
CA ILE A 51 -3.78 15.86 5.99
C ILE A 51 -3.83 16.75 4.73
N SER A 52 -5.00 17.28 4.39
CA SER A 52 -5.25 18.03 3.14
C SER A 52 -4.31 19.23 2.89
N ASP A 53 -3.53 19.64 3.88
CA ASP A 53 -2.52 20.71 3.78
C ASP A 53 -1.19 20.25 3.15
N ASN A 54 -1.00 18.94 2.91
CA ASN A 54 0.24 18.30 2.42
C ASN A 54 1.49 18.61 3.26
N LYS A 55 1.30 19.04 4.50
CA LYS A 55 2.36 19.49 5.42
C LYS A 55 2.25 18.85 6.80
N SER A 56 1.07 18.36 7.13
CA SER A 56 0.78 17.68 8.38
C SER A 56 0.47 16.21 8.11
N LEU A 57 1.03 15.34 8.94
CA LEU A 57 0.83 13.89 8.86
C LEU A 57 0.24 13.37 10.17
N ASP A 58 -0.91 12.70 10.07
CA ASP A 58 -1.40 11.81 11.11
C ASP A 58 -0.90 10.39 10.78
N LEU A 59 0.03 9.91 11.58
CA LEU A 59 0.71 8.62 11.42
C LEU A 59 0.09 7.63 12.42
N GLU A 60 -0.74 6.72 11.94
CA GLU A 60 -1.38 5.71 12.79
C GLU A 60 -0.51 4.45 12.85
N ILE A 61 0.06 4.17 14.03
CA ILE A 61 0.99 3.04 14.23
C ILE A 61 0.59 2.22 15.44
N VAL A 62 0.54 0.90 15.31
CA VAL A 62 0.36 -0.02 16.43
C VAL A 62 1.56 0.08 17.38
N ASP A 63 1.28 0.18 18.68
CA ASP A 63 2.29 0.15 19.75
C ASP A 63 2.86 -1.26 19.95
N SER A 64 3.67 -1.69 18.99
CA SER A 64 4.33 -2.99 18.96
C SER A 64 5.74 -2.85 18.41
N MET A 65 6.70 -3.51 19.04
CA MET A 65 8.08 -3.52 18.55
C MET A 65 8.35 -4.59 17.48
N VAL A 66 7.43 -5.53 17.28
CA VAL A 66 7.55 -6.55 16.23
C VAL A 66 7.60 -5.84 14.88
N ASN A 67 8.63 -6.03 14.07
CA ASN A 67 8.79 -5.36 12.77
C ASN A 67 8.52 -3.83 12.74
N LEU A 68 8.80 -3.09 13.83
CA LEU A 68 8.53 -1.65 13.88
C LEU A 68 9.16 -0.88 12.70
N GLU A 69 10.40 -1.21 12.36
CA GLU A 69 11.12 -0.54 11.27
C GLU A 69 10.42 -0.75 9.91
N GLY A 70 10.06 -1.99 9.57
CA GLY A 70 9.38 -2.30 8.31
C GLY A 70 8.04 -1.59 8.21
N ARG A 71 7.29 -1.57 9.33
CA ARG A 71 6.01 -0.86 9.38
C ARG A 71 6.15 0.65 9.20
N VAL A 72 7.03 1.30 9.97
CA VAL A 72 7.28 2.76 9.85
C VAL A 72 7.76 3.12 8.45
N ARG A 73 8.63 2.31 7.84
CA ARG A 73 9.14 2.54 6.49
C ARG A 73 8.05 2.44 5.44
N HIS A 74 7.25 1.39 5.48
CA HIS A 74 6.14 1.20 4.55
C HIS A 74 5.18 2.39 4.60
N GLU A 75 4.76 2.71 5.81
CA GLU A 75 3.86 3.81 6.09
C GLU A 75 4.40 5.16 5.57
N LEU A 76 5.66 5.50 5.88
CA LEU A 76 6.26 6.74 5.43
C LEU A 76 6.62 6.75 3.93
N MET A 77 6.74 5.59 3.29
CA MET A 77 6.91 5.51 1.83
C MET A 77 5.64 5.88 1.07
N HIS A 78 4.45 5.57 1.60
CA HIS A 78 3.20 6.15 1.05
C HIS A 78 3.25 7.68 1.08
N VAL A 79 3.66 8.25 2.21
CA VAL A 79 3.79 9.71 2.36
C VAL A 79 4.84 10.28 1.41
N ALA A 80 5.99 9.60 1.28
CA ALA A 80 7.05 10.01 0.36
C ALA A 80 6.60 10.01 -1.10
N ASP A 81 5.86 8.98 -1.52
CA ASP A 81 5.24 8.91 -2.84
C ASP A 81 4.27 10.07 -3.05
N GLN A 82 3.39 10.35 -2.09
CA GLN A 82 2.43 11.46 -2.19
C GLN A 82 3.11 12.83 -2.31
N LEU A 83 4.26 13.01 -1.66
CA LEU A 83 5.05 14.24 -1.69
C LEU A 83 6.02 14.33 -2.89
N ASP A 84 6.15 13.27 -3.70
CA ASP A 84 7.00 13.25 -4.89
C ASP A 84 6.22 13.71 -6.13
N GLU A 85 6.65 14.82 -6.74
CA GLU A 85 6.08 15.36 -7.97
C GLU A 85 6.12 14.35 -9.13
N LYS A 86 7.09 13.44 -9.15
CA LYS A 86 7.19 12.39 -10.19
C LYS A 86 6.15 11.30 -10.03
N PHE A 87 5.72 11.03 -8.80
CA PHE A 87 4.67 10.05 -8.52
C PHE A 87 3.28 10.57 -8.91
N LYS A 88 3.10 11.91 -8.94
CA LYS A 88 1.89 12.58 -9.43
C LYS A 88 0.62 12.16 -8.68
N PHE A 89 0.68 12.09 -7.35
CA PHE A 89 -0.48 11.78 -6.52
C PHE A 89 -1.64 12.75 -6.79
N LYS A 90 -2.86 12.20 -6.88
CA LYS A 90 -4.10 12.94 -7.13
C LYS A 90 -5.25 12.26 -6.41
N GLU A 91 -5.78 12.88 -5.37
CA GLU A 91 -6.89 12.32 -4.59
C GLU A 91 -8.10 11.94 -5.45
N SER A 92 -8.38 12.72 -6.51
CA SER A 92 -9.46 12.44 -7.47
C SER A 92 -9.31 11.13 -8.25
N ASN A 93 -8.13 10.53 -8.26
CA ASN A 93 -7.88 9.26 -8.95
C ASN A 93 -8.17 8.05 -8.04
N ILE A 94 -8.22 8.23 -6.72
CA ILE A 94 -8.45 7.13 -5.78
C ILE A 94 -9.82 6.48 -6.10
N PRO A 95 -9.90 5.15 -6.27
CA PRO A 95 -11.18 4.47 -6.46
C PRO A 95 -12.12 4.70 -5.27
N THR A 96 -13.43 4.60 -5.50
CA THR A 96 -14.43 4.81 -4.45
C THR A 96 -14.24 3.83 -3.30
N GLU A 97 -14.14 4.35 -2.07
CA GLU A 97 -14.02 3.54 -0.85
C GLU A 97 -15.17 2.53 -0.76
N GLY A 98 -14.88 1.31 -0.31
CA GLY A 98 -15.86 0.23 -0.21
C GLY A 98 -16.10 -0.55 -1.51
N THR A 99 -15.38 -0.25 -2.60
CA THR A 99 -15.41 -1.03 -3.87
C THR A 99 -14.25 -2.03 -3.95
N GLY A 100 -14.37 -3.03 -4.83
CA GLY A 100 -13.26 -3.96 -5.10
C GLY A 100 -12.03 -3.27 -5.70
N ASP A 101 -12.24 -2.26 -6.56
CA ASP A 101 -11.14 -1.47 -7.15
C ASP A 101 -10.35 -0.72 -6.07
N TYR A 102 -11.01 -0.25 -5.00
CA TYR A 102 -10.33 0.39 -3.87
C TYR A 102 -9.46 -0.59 -3.08
N ARG A 103 -9.95 -1.82 -2.81
CA ARG A 103 -9.16 -2.89 -2.20
C ARG A 103 -7.93 -3.25 -3.05
N ARG A 104 -8.12 -3.39 -4.36
CA ARG A 104 -7.04 -3.67 -5.33
C ARG A 104 -6.03 -2.54 -5.40
N TYR A 105 -6.50 -1.29 -5.37
CA TYR A 105 -5.64 -0.11 -5.37
C TYR A 105 -4.71 -0.07 -4.16
N LYS A 106 -5.27 -0.29 -2.95
CA LYS A 106 -4.48 -0.39 -1.71
C LYS A 106 -3.45 -1.52 -1.81
N TYR A 107 -3.88 -2.70 -2.22
CA TYR A 107 -2.99 -3.85 -2.41
C TYR A 107 -1.83 -3.54 -3.36
N LEU A 108 -2.10 -2.98 -4.54
CA LEU A 108 -1.09 -2.69 -5.55
C LEU A 108 -0.06 -1.66 -5.05
N TRP A 109 -0.51 -0.64 -4.31
CA TRP A 109 0.41 0.34 -3.75
C TRP A 109 1.26 -0.28 -2.64
N ASN A 110 0.70 -1.16 -1.81
CA ASN A 110 1.45 -1.90 -0.80
C ASN A 110 2.52 -2.80 -1.43
N VAL A 111 2.16 -3.56 -2.48
CA VAL A 111 3.11 -4.36 -3.29
C VAL A 111 4.23 -3.50 -3.86
N TYR A 112 3.90 -2.32 -4.39
CA TYR A 112 4.89 -1.39 -4.93
C TYR A 112 5.85 -0.84 -3.86
N ILE A 113 5.37 -0.61 -2.63
CA ILE A 113 6.20 -0.17 -1.51
C ILE A 113 7.08 -1.30 -0.97
N ASP A 114 6.51 -2.45 -0.65
CA ASP A 114 7.26 -3.55 -0.03
C ASP A 114 8.34 -4.10 -0.98
N SER A 115 8.04 -4.18 -2.28
CA SER A 115 9.03 -4.58 -3.27
C SER A 115 10.21 -3.60 -3.36
N ARG A 116 9.97 -2.28 -3.20
CA ARG A 116 11.04 -1.27 -3.12
C ARG A 116 11.87 -1.41 -1.86
N LEU A 117 11.22 -1.64 -0.72
CA LEU A 117 11.90 -1.84 0.56
C LEU A 117 12.83 -3.03 0.47
N GLU A 118 12.33 -4.18 0.01
CA GLU A 118 13.13 -5.40 -0.11
C GLU A 118 14.31 -5.22 -1.08
N ARG A 119 14.09 -4.64 -2.27
CA ARG A 119 15.17 -4.32 -3.22
C ARG A 119 16.25 -3.41 -2.63
N SER A 120 15.85 -2.48 -1.77
CA SER A 120 16.78 -1.58 -1.09
C SER A 120 17.48 -2.21 0.12
N GLY A 121 17.21 -3.49 0.41
CA GLY A 121 17.76 -4.21 1.57
C GLY A 121 17.20 -3.71 2.90
N LYS A 122 16.00 -3.11 2.88
CA LYS A 122 15.31 -2.58 4.07
C LYS A 122 14.17 -3.53 4.45
N PRO A 123 13.79 -3.59 5.74
CA PRO A 123 12.65 -4.39 6.14
C PRO A 123 11.37 -3.83 5.51
N ALA A 124 10.55 -4.73 4.97
CA ALA A 124 9.21 -4.46 4.45
C ALA A 124 8.14 -4.65 5.54
N TYR A 125 6.92 -4.18 5.31
CA TYR A 125 5.80 -4.41 6.23
C TYR A 125 5.41 -5.89 6.23
N ASP A 126 5.14 -6.42 5.04
CA ASP A 126 4.82 -7.81 4.77
C ASP A 126 5.91 -8.42 3.87
N THR A 127 6.01 -9.75 3.87
CA THR A 127 6.93 -10.48 3.00
C THR A 127 6.42 -10.54 1.55
N GLN A 128 7.30 -10.88 0.61
CA GLN A 128 6.90 -11.19 -0.77
C GLN A 128 5.85 -12.31 -0.78
N GLU A 129 6.02 -13.35 0.04
CA GLU A 129 5.10 -14.47 0.13
C GLU A 129 3.72 -14.05 0.67
N ASP A 130 3.67 -13.20 1.70
CA ASP A 130 2.41 -12.70 2.25
C ASP A 130 1.65 -11.85 1.22
N ARG A 131 2.37 -11.03 0.44
CA ARG A 131 1.80 -10.21 -0.64
C ARG A 131 1.36 -11.05 -1.85
N GLU A 132 2.05 -12.15 -2.16
CA GLU A 132 1.60 -13.12 -3.17
C GLU A 132 0.29 -13.78 -2.74
N GLU A 133 0.19 -14.17 -1.46
CA GLU A 133 -1.02 -14.79 -0.90
C GLU A 133 -2.19 -13.81 -0.89
N GLU A 134 -1.97 -12.56 -0.48
CA GLU A 134 -2.98 -11.49 -0.45
C GLU A 134 -3.61 -11.25 -1.84
N MET A 135 -2.87 -11.52 -2.92
CA MET A 135 -3.39 -11.41 -4.28
C MET A 135 -4.65 -12.24 -4.48
N LYS A 136 -4.77 -13.37 -3.78
CA LYS A 136 -5.93 -14.26 -3.89
C LYS A 136 -7.21 -13.62 -3.37
N GLU A 137 -7.11 -12.74 -2.38
CA GLU A 137 -8.25 -11.99 -1.85
C GLU A 137 -8.64 -10.84 -2.77
N CYS A 138 -7.67 -10.27 -3.50
CA CYS A 138 -7.88 -9.13 -4.39
C CYS A 138 -8.39 -9.54 -5.78
N TYR A 139 -8.01 -10.73 -6.24
CA TYR A 139 -8.36 -11.27 -7.56
C TYR A 139 -8.85 -12.73 -7.45
N PRO A 140 -9.90 -13.00 -6.65
CA PRO A 140 -10.36 -14.36 -6.39
C PRO A 140 -10.93 -15.03 -7.65
N GLU A 141 -11.30 -14.26 -8.67
CA GLU A 141 -11.82 -14.74 -9.95
C GLU A 141 -10.76 -15.32 -10.90
N LEU A 142 -9.48 -15.00 -10.69
CA LEU A 142 -8.40 -15.42 -11.59
C LEU A 142 -7.81 -16.77 -11.17
N SER A 143 -7.31 -17.56 -12.11
CA SER A 143 -6.54 -18.77 -11.78
C SER A 143 -5.33 -18.47 -10.89
N MET A 144 -4.87 -19.50 -10.19
CA MET A 144 -3.66 -19.43 -9.37
C MET A 144 -2.44 -19.10 -10.25
N GLU A 145 -2.34 -19.73 -11.43
CA GLU A 145 -1.22 -19.53 -12.34
C GLU A 145 -1.19 -18.10 -12.90
N LEU A 146 -2.34 -17.49 -13.22
CA LEU A 146 -2.34 -16.11 -13.70
C LEU A 146 -2.05 -15.12 -12.57
N ARG A 147 -2.58 -15.35 -11.36
CA ARG A 147 -2.24 -14.52 -10.19
C ARG A 147 -0.74 -14.48 -9.96
N LYS A 148 -0.10 -15.65 -9.93
CA LYS A 148 1.36 -15.72 -9.72
C LYS A 148 2.15 -14.92 -10.77
N GLU A 149 1.84 -15.10 -12.05
CA GLU A 149 2.52 -14.39 -13.14
C GLU A 149 2.32 -12.86 -13.04
N CYS A 150 1.10 -12.42 -12.73
CA CYS A 150 0.81 -11.02 -12.48
C CYS A 150 1.57 -10.48 -11.27
N PHE A 151 1.63 -11.25 -10.17
CA PHE A 151 2.36 -10.87 -8.96
C PHE A 151 3.86 -10.71 -9.24
N ASP A 152 4.49 -11.73 -9.83
CA ASP A 152 5.92 -11.72 -10.14
C ASP A 152 6.28 -10.52 -11.04
N PHE A 153 5.41 -10.20 -12.02
CA PHE A 153 5.55 -9.01 -12.85
C PHE A 153 5.44 -7.71 -12.05
N LEU A 154 4.42 -7.57 -11.21
CA LEU A 154 4.20 -6.36 -10.40
C LEU A 154 5.30 -6.16 -9.35
N TRP A 155 5.73 -7.23 -8.70
CA TRP A 155 6.79 -7.21 -7.69
C TRP A 155 8.10 -6.70 -8.28
N GLY A 156 8.43 -7.09 -9.51
CA GLY A 156 9.65 -6.65 -10.20
C GLY A 156 9.55 -5.30 -10.91
N ARG A 157 8.39 -4.64 -10.93
CA ARG A 157 8.13 -3.49 -11.80
C ARG A 157 8.42 -2.16 -11.13
N GLU A 158 9.30 -1.35 -11.73
CA GLU A 158 9.53 0.05 -11.34
C GLU A 158 10.06 0.95 -12.49
N PRO A 159 9.83 2.28 -12.41
CA PRO A 159 8.98 3.00 -11.45
C PRO A 159 7.50 3.05 -11.88
N LEU A 160 6.57 2.97 -10.92
CA LEU A 160 5.15 3.22 -11.12
C LEU A 160 4.77 4.61 -10.59
N ASN A 161 3.91 5.31 -11.31
CA ASN A 161 3.25 6.52 -10.82
C ASN A 161 1.83 6.22 -10.32
N HIS A 162 1.20 7.20 -9.66
CA HIS A 162 -0.12 7.04 -9.07
C HIS A 162 -1.20 6.66 -10.09
N GLU A 163 -1.19 7.28 -11.28
CA GLU A 163 -2.16 7.00 -12.34
C GLU A 163 -2.06 5.54 -12.83
N GLN A 164 -0.86 5.00 -12.95
CA GLN A 164 -0.65 3.61 -13.33
C GLN A 164 -1.16 2.64 -12.25
N ILE A 165 -0.92 2.93 -10.96
CA ILE A 165 -1.45 2.10 -9.86
C ILE A 165 -2.99 2.09 -9.90
N THR A 166 -3.61 3.25 -10.10
CA THR A 166 -5.06 3.38 -10.26
C THR A 166 -5.59 2.65 -11.51
N GLU A 167 -4.90 2.72 -12.64
CA GLU A 167 -5.33 2.05 -13.88
C GLU A 167 -5.30 0.54 -13.70
N ILE A 168 -4.20 0.02 -13.13
CA ILE A 168 -4.03 -1.41 -12.84
C ILE A 168 -5.07 -1.88 -11.82
N SER A 169 -5.46 -1.05 -10.84
CA SER A 169 -6.48 -1.46 -9.87
C SER A 169 -7.86 -1.68 -10.50
N ARG A 170 -8.19 -0.93 -11.56
CA ARG A 170 -9.45 -1.07 -12.32
C ARG A 170 -9.37 -2.19 -13.35
N ASN A 171 -8.18 -2.45 -13.88
CA ASN A 171 -7.91 -3.52 -14.84
C ASN A 171 -6.48 -4.02 -14.68
N LEU A 172 -6.29 -5.15 -13.99
CA LEU A 172 -4.97 -5.75 -13.74
C LEU A 172 -4.22 -6.00 -15.05
N PHE A 173 -4.93 -6.35 -16.12
CA PHE A 173 -4.33 -6.66 -17.40
C PHE A 173 -3.76 -5.44 -18.12
N SER A 174 -4.15 -4.22 -17.71
CA SER A 174 -3.48 -2.98 -18.16
C SER A 174 -2.04 -2.86 -17.67
N ALA A 175 -1.60 -3.74 -16.74
CA ALA A 175 -0.24 -3.74 -16.25
C ALA A 175 0.77 -3.89 -17.41
N SER A 176 0.54 -4.80 -18.35
CA SER A 176 1.39 -4.93 -19.53
C SER A 176 0.68 -5.67 -20.66
N LYS A 177 1.21 -5.53 -21.88
CA LYS A 177 0.70 -6.28 -23.04
C LYS A 177 0.91 -7.78 -22.88
N GLU A 178 1.96 -8.18 -22.18
CA GLU A 178 2.28 -9.57 -21.87
C GLU A 178 1.22 -10.17 -20.95
N ILE A 179 0.83 -9.47 -19.87
CA ILE A 179 -0.23 -9.92 -18.96
C ILE A 179 -1.59 -9.95 -19.67
N GLU A 180 -1.91 -8.93 -20.47
CA GLU A 180 -3.14 -8.88 -21.27
C GLU A 180 -3.22 -10.07 -22.25
N SER A 181 -2.14 -10.32 -22.99
CA SER A 181 -2.07 -11.44 -23.94
C SER A 181 -2.18 -12.79 -23.23
N LEU A 182 -1.54 -12.92 -22.07
CA LEU A 182 -1.59 -14.13 -21.26
C LEU A 182 -3.00 -14.42 -20.77
N ALA A 183 -3.67 -13.42 -20.19
CA ALA A 183 -5.04 -13.53 -19.74
C ALA A 183 -5.98 -13.92 -20.89
N HIS A 184 -5.85 -13.24 -22.05
CA HIS A 184 -6.63 -13.56 -23.24
C HIS A 184 -6.43 -15.00 -23.72
N SER A 185 -5.18 -15.47 -23.77
CA SER A 185 -4.85 -16.84 -24.21
C SER A 185 -5.42 -17.92 -23.29
N ARG A 186 -5.61 -17.60 -22.01
CA ARG A 186 -6.17 -18.49 -20.98
C ARG A 186 -7.69 -18.34 -20.83
N GLY A 187 -8.31 -17.41 -21.54
CA GLY A 187 -9.75 -17.11 -21.41
C GLY A 187 -10.13 -16.44 -20.08
N GLU A 188 -9.14 -15.87 -19.39
CA GLU A 188 -9.28 -15.25 -18.07
C GLU A 188 -9.94 -13.88 -18.18
N LYS A 189 -10.80 -13.56 -17.21
CA LYS A 189 -11.52 -12.28 -17.17
C LYS A 189 -11.50 -11.73 -15.76
N GLN A 190 -11.12 -10.46 -15.64
CA GLN A 190 -11.30 -9.72 -14.41
C GLN A 190 -12.77 -9.34 -14.23
N ILE A 191 -13.29 -9.55 -13.02
CA ILE A 191 -14.63 -9.15 -12.63
C ILE A 191 -14.53 -7.79 -11.93
N LYS A 192 -15.50 -6.92 -12.21
CA LYS A 192 -15.69 -5.68 -11.45
C LYS A 192 -16.61 -5.98 -10.27
N PHE A 193 -16.12 -5.70 -9.06
CA PHE A 193 -16.88 -5.83 -7.82
C PHE A 193 -17.28 -4.43 -7.36
N GLU A 194 -18.58 -4.14 -7.35
CA GLU A 194 -19.11 -2.83 -6.96
C GLU A 194 -19.02 -2.63 -5.44
N THR A 195 -18.91 -3.72 -4.66
CA THR A 195 -18.72 -3.67 -3.21
C THR A 195 -17.61 -4.61 -2.73
N LEU A 196 -17.05 -4.32 -1.55
CA LEU A 196 -16.14 -5.24 -0.86
C LEU A 196 -16.82 -6.55 -0.47
N GLU A 197 -18.11 -6.51 -0.15
CA GLU A 197 -18.86 -7.71 0.20
C GLU A 197 -18.95 -8.68 -0.99
N GLU A 198 -19.19 -8.17 -2.19
CA GLU A 198 -19.18 -8.98 -3.42
C GLU A 198 -17.80 -9.62 -3.66
N LEU A 199 -16.71 -8.86 -3.47
CA LEU A 199 -15.35 -9.38 -3.60
C LEU A 199 -15.07 -10.49 -2.57
N ILE A 200 -15.36 -10.24 -1.30
CA ILE A 200 -15.07 -11.15 -0.18
C ILE A 200 -15.86 -12.46 -0.29
N ASN A 201 -17.11 -12.38 -0.77
CA ASN A 201 -17.99 -13.54 -0.88
C ASN A 201 -17.88 -14.27 -2.23
N TYR A 202 -17.03 -13.79 -3.15
CA TYR A 202 -16.85 -14.45 -4.44
C TYR A 202 -16.34 -15.89 -4.28
N GLY A 203 -17.06 -16.84 -4.89
CA GLY A 203 -16.73 -18.27 -4.84
C GLY A 203 -17.02 -18.96 -3.50
N ARG A 204 -17.67 -18.27 -2.55
CA ARG A 204 -18.18 -18.86 -1.30
C ARG A 204 -19.66 -19.20 -1.48
N GLU A 205 -19.94 -20.39 -2.02
CA GLU A 205 -21.26 -21.05 -1.97
C GLU A 205 -21.18 -22.30 -1.09
#